data_AF-A0A7S2BEI8-F1
#
_entry.id   AF-A0A7S2BEI8-F1
#
_cell.length_a   1.000
_cell.length_b   1.000
_cell.length_c   1.000
_cell.angle_alpha   90.00
_cell.angle_beta   90.00
_cell.angle_gamma   90.00
#
_symmetry.space_group_name_H-M   'P 1'
#
loop_
_entity.id
_entity.type
_entity.pdbx_description
1 polymer ?
#
loop_
_entity_poly.entity_id
_entity_poly.type
_entity_poly.pdbx_seq_one_letter_code
_entity_poly.pdbx_strand_id
1 'polypeptide(L)'
;ATGINLSDNMITDMPPRLFDDHELIRSVWLSNNRLEAIPDGLFDGPSFRGDRTVSWLYLNNNRLTSIGPRLFSRMHDLQGIDMHGNQIQYVDPTAFNGLDMINSIDLSRNNVSMIEGGTFMNKELRFVSLSHNQLTRIESSAFGPSLDHVWLTANANLTCAGAGGSGVLPSGAECIDDGWCDAKWGVSRLGNSVCDGFHDSAYES
;
A
#
# COMPACT_ATOMS: atom_id res chain seq x y z
N ALA A 1 -23.68 17.79 -3.92
CA ALA A 1 -23.13 16.70 -3.08
C ALA A 1 -21.61 16.77 -3.18
N THR A 2 -20.87 16.54 -2.10
CA THR A 2 -19.39 16.63 -2.11
C THR A 2 -18.72 15.27 -2.34
N GLY A 3 -19.46 14.27 -2.79
CA GLY A 3 -18.94 12.93 -3.03
C GLY A 3 -19.40 12.42 -4.38
N ILE A 4 -18.50 11.78 -5.12
CA ILE A 4 -18.79 11.16 -6.41
C ILE A 4 -18.71 9.65 -6.22
N ASN A 5 -19.85 8.99 -6.32
CA ASN A 5 -19.94 7.53 -6.25
C ASN A 5 -20.20 6.94 -7.63
N LEU A 6 -19.22 6.21 -8.13
CA LEU A 6 -19.24 5.48 -9.40
C LEU A 6 -19.01 3.97 -9.18
N SER A 7 -19.09 3.50 -7.94
CA SER A 7 -18.88 2.10 -7.58
C SER A 7 -19.94 1.18 -8.20
N ASP A 8 -19.62 -0.12 -8.25
CA ASP A 8 -20.54 -1.19 -8.68
C ASP A 8 -21.02 -1.04 -10.13
N ASN A 9 -20.09 -0.65 -11.01
CA ASN A 9 -20.32 -0.50 -12.44
C ASN A 9 -19.38 -1.38 -13.26
N MET A 10 -19.38 -1.20 -14.57
CA MET A 10 -18.50 -1.91 -15.50
C MET A 10 -17.46 -0.96 -16.13
N ILE A 11 -17.08 0.11 -15.42
CA ILE A 11 -16.16 1.12 -15.95
C ILE A 11 -14.80 0.47 -16.17
N THR A 12 -14.32 0.49 -17.42
CA THR A 12 -12.99 0.00 -17.80
C THR A 12 -11.96 1.12 -17.85
N ASP A 13 -12.41 2.33 -18.20
CA ASP A 13 -11.57 3.49 -18.42
C ASP A 13 -12.27 4.76 -17.96
N MET A 14 -11.49 5.76 -17.60
CA MET A 14 -11.97 7.11 -17.32
C MET A 14 -11.20 8.10 -18.20
N PRO A 15 -11.83 9.21 -18.63
CA PRO A 15 -11.07 10.28 -19.27
C PRO A 15 -10.19 10.99 -18.22
N PRO A 16 -8.98 11.45 -18.58
CA PRO A 16 -8.23 12.36 -17.74
C PRO A 16 -9.08 13.62 -17.50
N ARG A 17 -8.86 14.32 -16.38
CA ARG A 17 -9.58 15.56 -16.04
C ARG A 17 -11.10 15.43 -15.90
N LEU A 18 -11.63 14.22 -15.71
CA LEU A 18 -13.07 13.98 -15.52
C LEU A 18 -13.68 14.86 -14.41
N PHE A 19 -12.89 15.21 -13.40
CA PHE A 19 -13.31 15.94 -12.22
C PHE A 19 -12.99 17.44 -12.26
N ASP A 20 -12.46 17.97 -13.37
CA ASP A 20 -11.98 19.36 -13.44
C ASP A 20 -13.10 20.40 -13.24
N ASP A 21 -14.31 20.11 -13.71
CA ASP A 21 -15.48 21.00 -13.60
C ASP A 21 -16.18 20.93 -12.23
N HIS A 22 -15.66 20.12 -11.31
CA HIS A 22 -16.18 20.00 -9.96
C HIS A 22 -15.25 20.74 -8.99
N GLU A 23 -15.79 21.59 -8.13
CA GLU A 23 -14.98 22.43 -7.23
C GLU A 23 -14.86 21.89 -5.79
N LEU A 24 -15.65 20.88 -5.41
CA LEU A 24 -15.82 20.44 -4.02
C LEU A 24 -15.99 18.92 -3.87
N ILE A 25 -15.09 18.13 -4.45
CA ILE A 25 -15.05 16.68 -4.20
C ILE A 25 -14.29 16.40 -2.90
N ARG A 26 -14.91 15.61 -2.02
CA ARG A 26 -14.39 15.15 -0.71
C ARG A 26 -14.26 13.63 -0.62
N SER A 27 -14.91 12.89 -1.50
CA SER A 27 -14.81 11.44 -1.55
C SER A 27 -15.09 10.97 -2.96
N VAL A 28 -14.25 10.05 -3.42
CA VAL A 28 -14.38 9.39 -4.72
C VAL A 28 -14.48 7.90 -4.46
N TRP A 29 -15.62 7.32 -4.83
CA TRP A 29 -15.84 5.88 -4.78
C TRP A 29 -15.85 5.34 -6.20
N LEU A 30 -14.87 4.48 -6.49
CA LEU A 30 -14.67 3.80 -7.77
C LEU A 30 -14.60 2.28 -7.60
N SER A 31 -14.98 1.77 -6.44
CA SER A 31 -14.89 0.36 -6.08
C SER A 31 -15.71 -0.54 -7.00
N ASN A 32 -15.32 -1.81 -7.11
CA ASN A 32 -16.08 -2.83 -7.85
C ASN A 32 -16.35 -2.41 -9.31
N ASN A 33 -15.30 -1.98 -10.02
CA ASN A 33 -15.32 -1.66 -11.44
C ASN A 33 -14.33 -2.59 -12.20
N ARG A 34 -13.95 -2.22 -13.42
CA ARG A 34 -13.00 -2.98 -14.26
C ARG A 34 -11.82 -2.12 -14.69
N LEU A 35 -11.46 -1.10 -13.91
CA LEU A 35 -10.38 -0.18 -14.22
C LEU A 35 -9.05 -0.93 -14.26
N GLU A 36 -8.35 -0.87 -15.38
CA GLU A 36 -7.01 -1.47 -15.54
C GLU A 36 -5.90 -0.47 -15.18
N ALA A 37 -6.18 0.83 -15.30
CA ALA A 37 -5.30 1.91 -14.91
C ALA A 37 -6.10 3.13 -14.42
N ILE A 38 -5.44 3.98 -13.64
CA ILE A 38 -5.94 5.34 -13.37
C ILE A 38 -5.27 6.29 -14.37
N PRO A 39 -6.04 7.04 -15.17
CA PRO A 39 -5.47 7.99 -16.11
C PRO A 39 -4.63 9.06 -15.42
N ASP A 40 -3.49 9.38 -16.01
CA ASP A 40 -2.67 10.52 -15.59
C ASP A 40 -3.50 11.81 -15.61
N GLY A 41 -3.41 12.56 -14.52
CA GLY A 41 -4.15 13.82 -14.36
C GLY A 41 -5.64 13.67 -14.06
N LEU A 42 -6.16 12.46 -13.78
CA LEU A 42 -7.52 12.30 -13.26
C LEU A 42 -7.75 13.14 -11.98
N PHE A 43 -6.73 13.19 -11.11
CA PHE A 43 -6.77 13.91 -9.84
C PHE A 43 -6.01 15.25 -9.84
N ASP A 44 -5.71 15.82 -11.02
CA ASP A 44 -4.96 17.08 -11.11
C ASP A 44 -5.84 18.34 -11.01
N GLY A 45 -7.16 18.17 -11.10
CA GLY A 45 -8.15 19.24 -11.10
C GLY A 45 -8.27 20.02 -9.79
N PRO A 46 -8.98 21.16 -9.80
CA PRO A 46 -9.07 22.08 -8.67
C PRO A 46 -9.71 21.46 -7.42
N SER A 47 -10.60 20.46 -7.57
CA SER A 47 -11.20 19.72 -6.46
C SER A 47 -10.18 19.06 -5.53
N PHE A 48 -9.01 18.68 -6.06
CA PHE A 48 -8.01 17.93 -5.30
C PHE A 48 -6.88 18.83 -4.80
N ARG A 49 -6.88 20.13 -5.11
CA ARG A 49 -5.82 21.07 -4.74
C ARG A 49 -6.19 21.90 -3.51
N GLY A 50 -5.26 22.00 -2.56
CA GLY A 50 -5.41 22.79 -1.34
C GLY A 50 -6.21 22.07 -0.26
N ASP A 51 -6.46 22.78 0.86
CA ASP A 51 -7.16 22.31 2.08
C ASP A 51 -8.66 22.08 1.83
N ARG A 52 -8.98 21.12 0.97
CA ARG A 52 -10.33 20.79 0.48
C ARG A 52 -10.65 19.31 0.62
N THR A 53 -10.16 18.67 1.68
CA THR A 53 -10.83 17.59 2.41
C THR A 53 -11.30 16.38 1.58
N VAL A 54 -10.49 15.86 0.64
CA VAL A 54 -10.71 14.46 0.24
C VAL A 54 -10.27 13.58 1.38
N SER A 55 -11.19 12.95 2.10
CA SER A 55 -10.80 12.10 3.23
C SER A 55 -10.39 10.70 2.77
N TRP A 56 -11.07 10.15 1.76
CA TRP A 56 -10.89 8.77 1.33
C TRP A 56 -11.04 8.60 -0.19
N LEU A 57 -10.18 7.77 -0.76
CA LEU A 57 -10.22 7.30 -2.13
C LEU A 57 -10.40 5.79 -2.15
N TYR A 58 -11.51 5.32 -2.72
CA TYR A 58 -11.81 3.89 -2.81
C TYR A 58 -11.66 3.40 -4.25
N LEU A 59 -10.65 2.58 -4.47
CA LEU A 59 -10.26 1.97 -5.75
C LEU A 59 -10.29 0.43 -5.69
N ASN A 60 -10.74 -0.14 -4.57
CA ASN A 60 -10.73 -1.57 -4.32
C ASN A 60 -11.60 -2.37 -5.29
N ASN A 61 -11.25 -3.64 -5.49
CA ASN A 61 -11.95 -4.56 -6.39
C ASN A 61 -12.05 -4.03 -7.83
N ASN A 62 -10.94 -3.55 -8.36
CA ASN A 62 -10.76 -3.21 -9.77
C ASN A 62 -9.75 -4.18 -10.43
N ARG A 63 -9.16 -3.79 -11.55
CA ARG A 63 -8.13 -4.58 -12.27
C ARG A 63 -6.82 -3.81 -12.40
N LEU A 64 -6.57 -2.87 -11.48
CA LEU A 64 -5.38 -2.02 -11.54
C LEU A 64 -4.12 -2.88 -11.49
N THR A 65 -3.19 -2.65 -12.41
CA THR A 65 -1.95 -3.45 -12.51
C THR A 65 -0.72 -2.76 -11.93
N SER A 66 -0.76 -1.44 -11.78
CA SER A 66 0.36 -0.65 -11.27
C SER A 66 -0.10 0.67 -10.67
N ILE A 67 0.73 1.24 -9.78
CA ILE A 67 0.57 2.61 -9.28
C ILE A 67 1.73 3.44 -9.81
N GLY A 68 1.40 4.41 -10.66
CA GLY A 68 2.39 5.27 -11.31
C GLY A 68 2.93 6.39 -10.41
N PRO A 69 4.02 7.05 -10.83
CA PRO A 69 4.62 8.15 -10.10
C PRO A 69 3.66 9.33 -9.98
N ARG A 70 3.63 9.97 -8.81
CA ARG A 70 2.88 11.22 -8.56
C ARG A 70 1.36 11.13 -8.81
N LEU A 71 0.79 9.94 -8.93
CA LEU A 71 -0.63 9.73 -9.25
C LEU A 71 -1.56 10.47 -8.28
N PHE A 72 -1.19 10.51 -6.99
CA PHE A 72 -1.96 11.17 -5.94
C PHE A 72 -1.33 12.47 -5.45
N SER A 73 -0.31 12.99 -6.14
CA SER A 73 0.57 14.07 -5.63
C SER A 73 -0.10 15.42 -5.35
N ARG A 74 -1.33 15.61 -5.82
CA ARG A 74 -2.13 16.81 -5.53
C ARG A 74 -3.04 16.64 -4.33
N MET A 75 -3.32 15.42 -3.90
CA MET A 75 -4.33 15.11 -2.88
C MET A 75 -3.77 15.27 -1.46
N HIS A 76 -3.34 16.50 -1.12
CA HIS A 76 -2.64 16.81 0.13
C HIS A 76 -3.39 16.38 1.39
N ASP A 77 -4.73 16.44 1.39
CA ASP A 77 -5.54 16.11 2.57
C ASP A 77 -6.01 14.64 2.64
N LEU A 78 -5.58 13.81 1.69
CA LEU A 78 -6.03 12.41 1.60
C LEU A 78 -5.61 11.63 2.84
N GLN A 79 -6.58 11.12 3.59
CA GLN A 79 -6.32 10.40 4.84
C GLN A 79 -6.19 8.89 4.63
N GLY A 80 -6.88 8.35 3.62
CA GLY A 80 -6.82 6.92 3.33
C GLY A 80 -7.03 6.57 1.86
N ILE A 81 -6.33 5.53 1.42
CA ILE A 81 -6.50 4.94 0.09
C ILE A 81 -6.78 3.44 0.26
N ASP A 82 -7.91 2.99 -0.29
CA ASP A 82 -8.24 1.59 -0.37
C ASP A 82 -8.08 1.08 -1.80
N MET A 83 -7.07 0.24 -2.04
CA MET A 83 -6.77 -0.40 -3.32
C MET A 83 -6.78 -1.93 -3.20
N HIS A 84 -7.41 -2.51 -2.16
CA HIS A 84 -7.40 -3.95 -2.00
C HIS A 84 -8.12 -4.68 -3.13
N GLY A 85 -7.76 -5.94 -3.39
CA GLY A 85 -8.47 -6.76 -4.38
C GLY A 85 -8.27 -6.28 -5.82
N ASN A 86 -7.11 -5.72 -6.13
CA ASN A 86 -6.69 -5.35 -7.49
C ASN A 86 -5.66 -6.38 -8.02
N GLN A 87 -4.98 -6.04 -9.11
CA GLN A 87 -3.95 -6.89 -9.74
C GLN A 87 -2.58 -6.20 -9.71
N ILE A 88 -2.35 -5.31 -8.74
CA ILE A 88 -1.20 -4.42 -8.70
C ILE A 88 0.05 -5.25 -8.52
N GLN A 89 1.00 -5.13 -9.45
CA GLN A 89 2.30 -5.80 -9.42
C GLN A 89 3.43 -4.84 -9.06
N TYR A 90 3.29 -3.57 -9.43
CA TYR A 90 4.30 -2.53 -9.25
C TYR A 90 3.72 -1.29 -8.56
N VAL A 91 4.45 -0.77 -7.59
CA VAL A 91 4.16 0.49 -6.91
C VAL A 91 5.38 1.38 -7.06
N ASP A 92 5.23 2.50 -7.77
CA ASP A 92 6.33 3.45 -7.93
C ASP A 92 6.77 4.02 -6.55
N PRO A 93 8.08 4.15 -6.28
CA PRO A 93 8.60 4.68 -5.01
C PRO A 93 8.09 6.08 -4.66
N THR A 94 7.60 6.83 -5.65
CA THR A 94 7.11 8.19 -5.50
C THR A 94 5.59 8.32 -5.62
N ALA A 95 4.86 7.19 -5.73
CA ALA A 95 3.41 7.16 -5.92
C ALA A 95 2.64 7.95 -4.85
N PHE A 96 3.09 7.86 -3.59
CA PHE A 96 2.43 8.46 -2.42
C PHE A 96 3.08 9.78 -1.95
N ASN A 97 3.99 10.34 -2.75
CA ASN A 97 4.59 11.65 -2.44
C ASN A 97 3.55 12.77 -2.58
N GLY A 98 3.58 13.75 -1.67
CA GLY A 98 2.65 14.88 -1.64
C GLY A 98 1.35 14.62 -0.88
N LEU A 99 1.17 13.42 -0.33
CA LEU A 99 0.03 13.09 0.53
C LEU A 99 0.31 13.50 1.97
N ASP A 100 0.20 14.79 2.28
CA ASP A 100 0.56 15.31 3.60
C ASP A 100 -0.37 14.81 4.71
N MET A 101 -1.61 14.43 4.35
CA MET A 101 -2.71 13.87 5.15
C MET A 101 -2.67 12.38 5.48
N ILE A 102 -1.87 11.59 4.76
CA ILE A 102 -2.14 10.15 4.62
C ILE A 102 -1.86 9.40 5.91
N ASN A 103 -2.82 8.57 6.31
CA ASN A 103 -2.73 7.76 7.52
C ASN A 103 -2.75 6.26 7.20
N SER A 104 -3.54 5.84 6.20
CA SER A 104 -3.76 4.43 5.90
C SER A 104 -3.72 4.12 4.40
N ILE A 105 -2.99 3.08 4.01
CA ILE A 105 -2.97 2.54 2.66
C ILE A 105 -3.26 1.04 2.72
N ASP A 106 -4.31 0.60 2.03
CA ASP A 106 -4.61 -0.83 1.85
C ASP A 106 -4.25 -1.28 0.44
N LEU A 107 -3.21 -2.11 0.34
CA LEU A 107 -2.75 -2.79 -0.88
C LEU A 107 -2.92 -4.31 -0.76
N SER A 108 -3.72 -4.79 0.18
CA SER A 108 -3.91 -6.22 0.37
C SER A 108 -4.60 -6.88 -0.82
N ARG A 109 -4.41 -8.19 -0.98
CA ARG A 109 -5.03 -8.97 -2.07
C ARG A 109 -4.68 -8.39 -3.45
N ASN A 110 -3.39 -8.15 -3.66
CA ASN A 110 -2.80 -7.72 -4.92
C ASN A 110 -1.70 -8.72 -5.33
N ASN A 111 -0.88 -8.37 -6.32
CA ASN A 111 0.19 -9.21 -6.87
C ASN A 111 1.58 -8.57 -6.68
N VAL A 112 1.75 -7.72 -5.65
CA VAL A 112 3.00 -6.99 -5.45
C VAL A 112 4.11 -7.96 -5.03
N SER A 113 5.25 -7.91 -5.71
CA SER A 113 6.38 -8.81 -5.47
C SER A 113 7.56 -8.14 -4.75
N MET A 114 7.69 -6.82 -4.88
CA MET A 114 8.76 -6.05 -4.25
C MET A 114 8.28 -4.67 -3.81
N ILE A 115 8.74 -4.23 -2.64
CA ILE A 115 8.63 -2.82 -2.21
C ILE A 115 10.02 -2.19 -2.26
N GLU A 116 10.16 -1.19 -3.11
CA GLU A 116 11.39 -0.41 -3.28
C GLU A 116 11.57 0.62 -2.15
N GLY A 117 12.82 1.03 -1.93
CA GLY A 117 13.16 2.08 -0.98
C GLY A 117 12.46 3.40 -1.31
N GLY A 118 11.92 4.08 -0.31
CA GLY A 118 11.18 5.33 -0.49
C GLY A 118 9.66 5.17 -0.55
N THR A 119 9.14 4.00 -0.94
CA THR A 119 7.71 3.81 -1.29
C THR A 119 6.75 4.27 -0.20
N PHE A 120 7.01 3.93 1.07
CA PHE A 120 6.17 4.28 2.22
C PHE A 120 6.92 5.18 3.22
N MET A 121 7.75 6.11 2.72
CA MET A 121 8.51 7.07 3.54
C MET A 121 7.71 8.32 3.94
N ASN A 122 6.41 8.35 3.69
CA ASN A 122 5.54 9.44 4.08
C ASN A 122 5.53 9.61 5.62
N LYS A 123 5.58 10.85 6.10
CA LYS A 123 5.76 11.20 7.53
C LYS A 123 4.50 11.04 8.37
N GLU A 124 3.32 11.03 7.75
CA GLU A 124 2.05 10.88 8.45
C GLU A 124 1.48 9.47 8.37
N LEU A 125 1.99 8.65 7.44
CA LEU A 125 1.52 7.29 7.22
C LEU A 125 1.77 6.42 8.46
N ARG A 126 0.69 5.79 8.96
CA ARG A 126 0.70 4.94 10.16
C ARG A 126 0.43 3.47 9.84
N PHE A 127 -0.44 3.22 8.87
CA PHE A 127 -0.98 1.89 8.60
C PHE A 127 -0.79 1.51 7.14
N VAL A 128 -0.17 0.35 6.91
CA VAL A 128 -0.01 -0.21 5.57
C VAL A 128 -0.40 -1.68 5.59
N SER A 129 -1.37 -2.05 4.77
CA SER A 129 -1.71 -3.46 4.56
C SER A 129 -1.13 -3.94 3.24
N LEU A 130 -0.24 -4.92 3.32
CA LEU A 130 0.38 -5.63 2.19
C LEU A 130 0.05 -7.13 2.24
N SER A 131 -0.93 -7.52 3.06
CA SER A 131 -1.34 -8.91 3.21
C SER A 131 -1.85 -9.50 1.91
N HIS A 132 -1.72 -10.83 1.73
CA HIS A 132 -2.18 -11.52 0.52
C HIS A 132 -1.60 -10.91 -0.76
N ASN A 133 -0.29 -10.70 -0.78
CA ASN A 133 0.48 -10.33 -1.97
C ASN A 133 1.45 -11.45 -2.35
N GLN A 134 2.37 -11.18 -3.27
CA GLN A 134 3.39 -12.11 -3.73
C GLN A 134 4.79 -11.62 -3.32
N LEU A 135 4.89 -10.90 -2.19
CA LEU A 135 6.13 -10.25 -1.80
C LEU A 135 7.23 -11.27 -1.62
N THR A 136 8.36 -10.99 -2.26
CA THR A 136 9.63 -11.68 -2.05
C THR A 136 10.64 -10.73 -1.42
N ARG A 137 10.53 -9.41 -1.62
CA ARG A 137 11.55 -8.47 -1.14
C ARG A 137 10.93 -7.16 -0.67
N ILE A 138 11.45 -6.64 0.43
CA ILE A 138 11.18 -5.28 0.91
C ILE A 138 12.53 -4.64 1.18
N GLU A 139 12.81 -3.51 0.54
CA GLU A 139 14.08 -2.80 0.76
C GLU A 139 14.14 -2.12 2.13
N SER A 140 15.36 -1.97 2.66
CA SER A 140 15.55 -1.46 4.03
C SER A 140 15.08 -0.04 4.26
N SER A 141 14.98 0.76 3.20
CA SER A 141 14.46 2.13 3.22
C SER A 141 13.03 2.23 2.69
N ALA A 142 12.29 1.12 2.57
CA ALA A 142 10.90 1.13 2.08
C ALA A 142 9.94 1.89 3.01
N PHE A 143 10.19 1.85 4.32
CA PHE A 143 9.26 2.27 5.36
C PHE A 143 9.77 3.47 6.17
N GLY A 144 8.91 4.47 6.32
CA GLY A 144 9.17 5.66 7.13
C GLY A 144 9.13 5.40 8.64
N PRO A 145 9.66 6.33 9.45
CA PRO A 145 9.72 6.20 10.92
C PRO A 145 8.37 6.39 11.63
N SER A 146 7.33 6.84 10.92
CA SER A 146 6.00 7.12 11.47
C SER A 146 5.06 5.90 11.53
N LEU A 147 5.41 4.81 10.84
CA LEU A 147 4.54 3.64 10.72
C LEU A 147 4.34 2.96 12.07
N ASP A 148 3.08 2.79 12.43
CA ASP A 148 2.66 2.09 13.65
C ASP A 148 2.46 0.60 13.37
N HIS A 149 1.94 0.23 12.20
CA HIS A 149 1.69 -1.15 11.84
C HIS A 149 1.77 -1.43 10.34
N VAL A 150 2.43 -2.53 9.98
CA VAL A 150 2.46 -3.09 8.63
C VAL A 150 1.97 -4.54 8.65
N TRP A 151 0.87 -4.84 7.95
CA TRP A 151 0.39 -6.21 7.81
C TRP A 151 1.02 -6.88 6.59
N LEU A 152 1.73 -8.00 6.81
CA LEU A 152 2.45 -8.75 5.77
C LEU A 152 1.95 -10.19 5.62
N THR A 153 0.81 -10.52 6.21
CA THR A 153 0.33 -11.91 6.27
C THR A 153 0.04 -12.47 4.88
N ALA A 154 0.17 -13.79 4.71
CA ALA A 154 -0.09 -14.46 3.44
C ALA A 154 0.74 -13.94 2.24
N ASN A 155 1.99 -13.53 2.48
CA ASN A 155 3.04 -13.43 1.46
C ASN A 155 3.93 -14.68 1.53
N ALA A 156 3.59 -15.70 0.75
CA ALA A 156 4.17 -17.05 0.91
C ALA A 156 5.68 -17.15 0.64
N ASN A 157 6.25 -16.18 -0.09
CA ASN A 157 7.67 -16.17 -0.46
C ASN A 157 8.48 -15.10 0.29
N LEU A 158 7.88 -14.42 1.27
CA LEU A 158 8.55 -13.44 2.13
C LEU A 158 9.01 -14.13 3.42
N THR A 159 10.28 -13.99 3.77
CA THR A 159 10.91 -14.65 4.94
C THR A 159 11.61 -13.64 5.84
N CYS A 160 11.75 -13.94 7.14
CA CYS A 160 12.53 -13.09 8.05
C CYS A 160 14.04 -13.16 7.66
N ALA A 161 14.81 -12.14 8.02
CA ALA A 161 16.26 -12.16 7.86
C ALA A 161 16.88 -13.32 8.66
N GLY A 162 17.71 -14.15 8.03
CA GLY A 162 18.39 -15.28 8.67
C GLY A 162 17.95 -16.67 8.19
N ALA A 163 16.81 -16.80 7.49
CA ALA A 163 16.27 -18.09 7.03
C ALA A 163 16.88 -18.63 5.71
N GLY A 164 18.06 -18.15 5.28
CA GLY A 164 18.81 -18.71 4.15
C GLY A 164 18.18 -18.60 2.74
N GLY A 165 17.00 -17.99 2.59
CA GLY A 165 16.26 -17.90 1.32
C GLY A 165 16.33 -16.53 0.61
N SER A 166 16.02 -16.53 -0.69
CA SER A 166 15.87 -15.34 -1.52
C SER A 166 14.56 -14.62 -1.22
N GLY A 167 14.46 -14.00 -0.05
CA GLY A 167 13.34 -13.11 0.23
C GLY A 167 13.32 -12.54 1.63
N VAL A 168 14.27 -11.65 1.91
CA VAL A 168 14.63 -11.22 3.26
C VAL A 168 13.94 -9.89 3.60
N LEU A 169 13.25 -9.83 4.74
CA LEU A 169 12.86 -8.56 5.36
C LEU A 169 14.10 -7.67 5.62
N PRO A 170 13.96 -6.33 5.62
CA PRO A 170 15.02 -5.41 6.02
C PRO A 170 15.76 -5.84 7.28
N SER A 171 17.07 -5.58 7.31
CA SER A 171 17.95 -5.78 8.46
C SER A 171 17.32 -5.23 9.74
N GLY A 172 16.97 -6.11 10.67
CA GLY A 172 16.33 -5.78 11.96
C GLY A 172 14.97 -6.43 12.20
N ALA A 173 14.43 -7.19 11.26
CA ALA A 173 13.31 -8.08 11.54
C ALA A 173 13.81 -9.40 12.16
N GLU A 174 13.50 -9.63 13.43
CA GLU A 174 13.86 -10.83 14.19
C GLU A 174 12.71 -11.84 14.12
N CYS A 175 13.01 -13.12 13.88
CA CYS A 175 11.99 -14.15 14.08
C CYS A 175 11.79 -14.37 15.59
N ILE A 176 10.53 -14.35 16.04
CA ILE A 176 10.20 -14.57 17.45
C ILE A 176 9.61 -15.96 17.72
N ASP A 177 8.69 -16.47 16.89
CA ASP A 177 8.12 -17.84 17.00
C ASP A 177 7.20 -18.16 15.81
N ASP A 178 7.07 -19.43 15.39
CA ASP A 178 6.01 -19.93 14.49
C ASP A 178 5.70 -19.07 13.22
N GLY A 179 6.73 -18.49 12.60
CA GLY A 179 6.59 -17.66 11.40
C GLY A 179 6.17 -16.20 11.67
N TRP A 180 6.17 -15.78 12.93
CA TRP A 180 6.08 -14.37 13.32
C TRP A 180 7.45 -13.70 13.24
N CYS A 181 7.53 -12.62 12.45
CA CYS A 181 8.68 -11.72 12.50
C CYS A 181 8.30 -10.49 13.33
N ASP A 182 9.11 -10.19 14.34
CA ASP A 182 9.12 -8.88 14.99
C ASP A 182 10.01 -7.96 14.18
N ALA A 183 9.50 -6.78 13.86
CA ALA A 183 10.21 -5.78 13.11
C ALA A 183 9.90 -4.40 13.69
N LYS A 184 10.74 -3.41 13.42
CA LYS A 184 10.61 -2.05 13.98
C LYS A 184 9.24 -1.39 13.71
N TRP A 185 8.50 -1.87 12.72
CA TRP A 185 7.18 -1.37 12.27
C TRP A 185 6.01 -2.27 12.71
N GLY A 186 6.25 -3.15 13.70
CA GLY A 186 5.26 -4.05 14.29
C GLY A 186 5.47 -5.53 13.93
N VAL A 187 4.81 -6.38 14.73
CA VAL A 187 4.83 -7.83 14.62
C VAL A 187 3.88 -8.27 13.49
N SER A 188 4.40 -9.02 12.52
CA SER A 188 3.62 -9.53 11.38
C SER A 188 3.88 -11.01 11.16
N ARG A 189 2.81 -11.81 11.05
CA ARG A 189 2.91 -13.24 10.76
C ARG A 189 3.19 -13.44 9.28
N LEU A 190 4.42 -13.83 8.92
CA LEU A 190 4.73 -14.25 7.55
C LEU A 190 4.16 -15.65 7.31
N GLY A 191 3.63 -15.91 6.12
CA GLY A 191 2.88 -17.14 5.84
C GLY A 191 3.78 -18.37 5.62
N ASN A 192 3.38 -19.50 6.20
CA ASN A 192 3.78 -20.89 5.97
C ASN A 192 5.24 -21.34 6.16
N SER A 193 6.22 -20.45 6.33
CA SER A 193 7.59 -20.86 6.63
C SER A 193 7.86 -20.77 8.14
N VAL A 194 8.08 -21.94 8.74
CA VAL A 194 8.87 -22.11 9.97
C VAL A 194 10.12 -21.24 9.83
N CYS A 195 10.55 -20.59 10.90
CA CYS A 195 11.84 -19.92 10.93
C CYS A 195 12.93 -20.99 10.82
N ASP A 196 13.23 -21.40 9.59
CA ASP A 196 14.18 -22.46 9.30
C ASP A 196 15.58 -21.96 9.73
N GLY A 197 16.02 -22.39 10.92
CA GLY A 197 17.45 -22.50 11.21
C GLY A 197 18.03 -21.75 12.41
N PHE A 198 17.25 -21.10 13.28
CA PHE A 198 17.77 -20.63 14.58
C PHE A 198 17.01 -21.26 15.74
N HIS A 199 17.38 -22.50 16.06
CA HIS A 199 17.17 -23.02 17.40
C HIS A 199 18.29 -22.42 18.25
N ASP A 200 18.03 -21.27 18.85
CA ASP A 200 18.96 -20.67 19.80
C ASP A 200 18.97 -21.53 21.07
N SER A 201 19.98 -22.41 21.17
CA SER A 201 20.23 -23.27 22.32
C SER A 201 20.71 -22.49 23.56
N ALA A 202 20.38 -21.21 23.69
CA ALA A 202 20.84 -20.33 24.76
C ALA A 202 19.82 -20.12 25.90
N TYR A 203 18.62 -20.72 25.83
CA TYR A 203 17.59 -20.59 26.87
C TYR A 203 17.13 -21.91 27.51
N GLU A 204 17.96 -22.96 27.48
CA GLU A 204 17.81 -24.11 28.38
C GLU A 204 19.00 -24.22 29.34
N SER A 205 18.92 -23.50 30.45
CA SER A 205 19.59 -23.85 31.72
C SER A 205 18.93 -23.18 32.91
#